data_AF-A0A354UWY7-F1
#
_entry.id   AF-A0A354UWY7-F1
#
_cell.length_a   1.000
_cell.length_b   1.000
_cell.length_c   1.000
_cell.angle_alpha   90.00
_cell.angle_beta   90.00
_cell.angle_gamma   90.00
#
_symmetry.space_group_name_H-M   'P 1'
#
loop_
_entity.id
_entity.type
_entity.pdbx_description
1 polymer ?
#
loop_
_entity_poly.entity_id
_entity_poly.type
_entity_poly.pdbx_seq_one_letter_code
_entity_poly.pdbx_strand_id
1 'polypeptide(L)' 'MKKIISKKVYDTETATLVQKYTSGSLGDPAGYEEDLFQTPEGLYFVYGVGGETSKYPTEDIQRLAKTKVKDWMENH' A
#
# COMPACT_ATOMS: atom_id res chain seq x y z
N MET A 1 -1.50 7.91 6.82
CA MET A 1 -0.29 7.26 7.32
C MET A 1 0.95 7.90 6.71
N LYS A 2 1.99 8.14 7.51
CA LYS A 2 3.26 8.72 7.05
C LYS A 2 4.43 7.89 7.56
N LYS A 3 5.32 7.49 6.65
CA LYS A 3 6.50 6.68 6.97
C LYS A 3 7.72 7.18 6.22
N ILE A 4 8.85 7.30 6.92
CA ILE A 4 10.11 7.70 6.31
C ILE A 4 10.92 6.43 6.05
N ILE A 5 11.16 6.11 4.79
CA ILE A 5 11.92 4.91 4.40
C ILE A 5 13.13 5.39 3.60
N SER A 6 14.34 5.08 4.09
CA SER A 6 15.58 5.38 3.38
C SER A 6 15.71 6.85 2.95
N LYS A 7 15.46 7.78 3.89
CA LYS A 7 15.44 9.26 3.70
C LYS A 7 14.35 9.81 2.78
N LYS A 8 13.44 8.96 2.28
CA LYS A 8 12.28 9.37 1.48
C LYS A 8 11.04 9.36 2.35
N VAL A 9 10.22 10.41 2.21
CA VAL A 9 8.96 10.54 2.94
C VAL A 9 7.86 9.93 2.08
N TYR A 10 7.21 8.91 2.61
CA TYR A 10 6.05 8.29 2.02
C TYR A 10 4.84 8.68 2.85
N ASP A 11 3.90 9.38 2.22
CA ASP A 11 2.80 10.03 2.91
C ASP A 11 1.54 9.82 2.07
N THR A 12 0.58 9.12 2.63
CA THR A 12 -0.68 8.77 1.94
C THR A 12 -1.58 9.98 1.70
N GLU A 13 -1.37 11.11 2.38
CA GLU A 13 -2.16 12.33 2.20
C GLU A 13 -1.66 13.16 1.02
N THR A 14 -0.34 13.24 0.86
CA THR A 14 0.28 13.96 -0.28
C THR A 14 0.43 13.11 -1.53
N ALA A 15 0.38 11.78 -1.40
CA ALA A 15 0.48 10.88 -2.53
C ALA A 15 -0.85 10.71 -3.26
N THR A 16 -0.76 10.38 -4.54
CA THR A 16 -1.92 10.07 -5.38
C THR A 16 -2.19 8.57 -5.35
N LEU A 17 -3.42 8.17 -5.03
CA LEU A 17 -3.85 6.78 -5.15
C LEU A 17 -3.85 6.37 -6.62
N VAL A 18 -3.09 5.33 -6.95
CA VAL A 18 -2.97 4.79 -8.31
C VAL A 18 -3.93 3.62 -8.48
N GLN A 19 -3.91 2.68 -7.54
CA GLN A 19 -4.70 1.46 -7.58
C GLN A 19 -5.04 1.02 -6.16
N LYS A 20 -6.28 0.59 -5.94
CA LYS A 20 -6.71 -0.08 -4.70
C LYS A 20 -6.88 -1.56 -5.00
N TYR A 21 -6.35 -2.40 -4.11
CA TYR A 21 -6.64 -3.81 -4.02
C TYR A 21 -7.25 -4.10 -2.66
N THR A 22 -8.36 -4.82 -2.63
CA THR A 22 -9.00 -5.24 -1.39
C THR A 22 -9.27 -6.73 -1.49
N SER A 23 -8.79 -7.48 -0.51
CA SER A 23 -8.92 -8.92 -0.45
C SER A 23 -9.59 -9.31 0.86
N GLY A 24 -10.80 -9.86 0.75
CA GLY A 24 -11.59 -10.28 1.89
C GLY A 24 -13.05 -9.88 1.78
N SER A 25 -13.84 -10.39 2.71
CA SER A 25 -15.26 -10.08 2.85
C SER A 25 -15.48 -9.16 4.05
N LEU A 26 -16.56 -8.39 4.02
CA LEU A 26 -16.96 -7.54 5.14
C LEU A 26 -17.12 -8.38 6.42
N GLY A 27 -16.30 -8.10 7.44
CA GLY A 27 -16.30 -8.87 8.69
C GLY A 27 -15.33 -10.06 8.73
N ASP A 28 -14.51 -10.25 7.69
CA ASP A 28 -13.44 -11.25 7.71
C ASP A 28 -12.23 -10.70 8.48
N PRO A 29 -11.83 -11.34 9.59
CA PRO A 29 -10.72 -10.85 10.40
C PRO A 29 -9.35 -11.02 9.70
N ALA A 30 -9.30 -11.79 8.62
CA ALA A 30 -8.13 -11.98 7.75
C ALA A 30 -8.20 -11.11 6.47
N GLY A 31 -9.21 -10.24 6.35
CA GLY A 31 -9.34 -9.28 5.25
C GLY A 31 -8.30 -8.16 5.29
N TYR A 32 -7.67 -7.91 4.15
CA TYR A 32 -6.66 -6.88 3.98
C TYR A 32 -6.89 -6.06 2.72
N GLU A 33 -6.35 -4.86 2.72
CA GLU A 33 -6.39 -3.89 1.65
C GLU A 33 -4.96 -3.44 1.37
N GLU A 34 -4.61 -3.34 0.09
CA GLU A 34 -3.34 -2.83 -0.38
C GLU A 34 -3.61 -1.71 -1.39
N ASP A 35 -3.26 -0.50 -1.00
CA ASP A 35 -3.42 0.69 -1.81
C ASP A 35 -2.06 1.12 -2.38
N LEU A 36 -1.93 1.07 -3.70
CA LEU A 36 -0.77 1.58 -4.39
C LEU A 36 -0.87 3.09 -4.54
N PHE A 37 0.09 3.79 -3.96
CA PHE A 37 0.22 5.23 -4.03
C PHE A 37 1.47 5.65 -4.82
N GLN A 38 1.38 6.83 -5.44
CA GLN A 38 2.49 7.50 -6.10
C GLN A 38 2.75 8.85 -5.42
N THR A 39 3.97 9.05 -4.91
CA THR A 39 4.39 10.34 -4.36
C THR A 39 4.52 11.39 -5.47
N PRO A 40 4.44 12.69 -5.15
CA PRO A 40 4.69 13.76 -6.11
C PRO A 40 6.09 13.72 -6.74
N GLU A 41 7.07 13.09 -6.07
CA GLU A 41 8.41 12.85 -6.61
C GLU A 41 8.46 11.72 -7.66
N GLY A 42 7.34 11.00 -7.88
CA GLY A 42 7.25 9.86 -8.80
C GLY A 42 7.73 8.53 -8.21
N LEU A 43 7.77 8.41 -6.88
CA LEU A 43 8.07 7.16 -6.19
C LEU A 43 6.78 6.41 -5.89
N TYR A 44 6.83 5.09 -5.93
CA TYR A 44 5.68 4.26 -5.64
C TYR A 44 5.82 3.58 -4.29
N PHE A 45 4.70 3.38 -3.62
CA PHE A 45 4.63 2.64 -2.38
C PHE A 45 3.26 2.00 -2.23
N VAL A 46 3.24 0.85 -1.59
CA VAL A 46 2.02 0.13 -1.25
C VAL A 46 1.72 0.42 0.21
N TYR A 47 0.49 0.78 0.47
CA TYR A 47 -0.08 0.97 1.79
C TYR A 47 -0.95 -0.25 2.10
N GLY A 48 -0.48 -1.12 2.99
CA GLY A 48 -1.20 -2.31 3.42
C GLY A 48 -1.92 -2.04 4.74
N VAL A 49 -3.22 -2.32 4.81
CA VAL A 49 -4.03 -2.25 6.03
C VAL A 49 -4.95 -3.45 6.10
N GLY A 50 -5.20 -4.01 7.26
CA GLY A 50 -6.06 -5.18 7.41
C GLY A 50 -6.50 -5.41 8.84
N GLY A 51 -7.31 -6.45 9.02
CA GLY A 51 -7.76 -6.88 10.35
C GLY A 51 -6.64 -7.53 11.15
N GLU A 52 -6.82 -7.68 12.47
CA GLU A 52 -5.81 -8.17 13.42
C GLU A 52 -5.26 -9.57 13.08
N THR A 53 -6.03 -10.40 12.36
CA THR A 53 -5.59 -11.74 11.91
C THR A 53 -5.14 -11.79 10.44
N SER A 54 -5.07 -10.63 9.80
CA SER A 54 -4.70 -10.48 8.39
C SER A 54 -3.19 -10.42 8.21
N LYS A 55 -2.74 -10.55 6.96
CA LYS A 55 -1.32 -10.43 6.58
C LYS A 55 -0.73 -9.05 6.91
N TYR A 56 -1.60 -8.04 6.98
CA TYR A 56 -1.30 -6.68 7.42
C TYR A 56 -2.14 -6.34 8.67
N PRO A 57 -1.75 -6.79 9.86
CA PRO A 57 -2.53 -6.56 11.09
C PRO A 57 -2.55 -5.08 11.51
N THR A 58 -1.65 -4.28 10.95
CA THR A 58 -1.54 -2.84 11.16
C THR A 58 -1.25 -2.15 9.84
N GLU A 59 -1.65 -0.89 9.73
CA GLU A 59 -1.33 0.01 8.61
C GLU A 59 0.20 0.09 8.41
N ASP A 60 0.71 -0.43 7.29
CA ASP A 60 2.13 -0.36 6.94
C ASP A 60 2.35 0.21 5.54
N ILE A 61 3.47 0.91 5.37
CA ILE A 61 3.91 1.42 4.07
C ILE A 61 5.15 0.66 3.63
N GLN A 62 5.08 0.05 2.45
CA GLN A 62 6.19 -0.60 1.77
C GLN A 62 6.55 0.13 0.48
N ARG A 63 7.83 0.53 0.35
CA ARG A 63 8.32 1.13 -0.89
C ARG A 63 8.22 0.13 -2.05
N LEU A 64 7.71 0.59 -3.20
CA LEU A 64 7.62 -0.20 -4.41
C LEU A 64 8.49 0.43 -5.50
N ALA A 65 9.35 -0.37 -6.12
CA ALA A 65 10.14 0.10 -7.25
C ALA A 65 9.23 0.24 -8.47
N LYS A 66 9.41 1.31 -9.26
CA LYS A 66 8.62 1.58 -10.47
C LYS A 66 8.55 0.39 -11.43
N THR A 67 9.62 -0.39 -11.53
CA THR A 67 9.69 -1.62 -12.35
C THR A 67 8.76 -2.72 -11.86
N LYS A 68 8.52 -2.82 -10.55
CA LYS A 68 7.62 -3.79 -9.93
C LYS A 68 6.17 -3.30 -9.85
N VAL A 69 5.90 -2.03 -10.13
CA VAL A 69 4.53 -1.48 -10.10
C VAL A 69 3.64 -2.19 -11.10
N LYS A 70 4.12 -2.41 -12.33
CA LYS A 70 3.36 -3.17 -13.34
C LYS A 70 3.05 -4.58 -12.88
N ASP A 71 4.07 -5.30 -12.43
CA ASP A 71 3.93 -6.66 -11.91
C ASP A 71 2.93 -6.72 -10.75
N TRP A 72 2.99 -5.75 -9.83
CA TRP A 72 2.05 -5.65 -8.72
C TRP A 72 0.61 -5.40 -9.20
N MET A 73 0.41 -4.48 -10.15
CA MET A 73 -0.90 -4.19 -10.75
C MET A 73 -1.47 -5.34 -11.59
N GLU A 74 -0.63 -6.26 -12.07
CA GLU A 74 -1.07 -7.44 -12.85
C GLU A 74 -1.35 -8.66 -11.97
N ASN A 75 -0.71 -8.76 -10.79
CA ASN A 75 -0.87 -9.90 -9.88
C ASN A 75 -1.90 -9.67 -8.75
N HIS A 76 -2.36 -8.43 -8.57
CA HIS A 76 -3.38 -8.03 -7.60
C HIS A 76 -4.58 -7.45 -8.34
#